data_AF-A0A938S6R2-F1
#
_entry.id   AF-A0A938S6R2-F1
#
_cell.length_a   1.000
_cell.length_b   1.000
_cell.length_c   1.000
_cell.angle_alpha   90.00
_cell.angle_beta   90.00
_cell.angle_gamma   90.00
#
_symmetry.space_group_name_H-M   'P 1'
#
loop_
_entity.id
_entity.type
_entity.pdbx_description
1 polymer ?
#
loop_
_entity_poly.entity_id
_entity_poly.type
_entity_poly.pdbx_seq_one_letter_code
_entity_poly.pdbx_strand_id
1 'polypeptide(L)'
;MDKDLQGKTPEDLEKVVVGLGQKKYLAGYLFKFIHVQNGREIAALSTLSKAFRARLAEQGYFISQLKIVDALTDADGSAKYLFELADGERIESVLLPEEDRKTLCLSTQVGCPMGCAFCATGRIPFRRNLTAGEIVDQVNTVCSVPPQDRQASVGCEARYGDRQTSHDTSRAAAPRVTNLVYMGMGEPLLNYDAVLQSIRIVNHSAGKNIGIRHITVSTSGIVPGIKKLADEDIHPRLAISLSAPTDALRSKLMPIADRYPMAELLEAVRTYQTKTGQRVTFEYVL
;
A
#
# COMPACT_ATOMS: atom_id res chain seq x y z
N MET A 1 16.66 4.47 11.10
CA MET A 1 15.53 4.55 10.15
C MET A 1 14.15 4.72 10.83
N ASP A 2 14.01 4.68 12.16
CA ASP A 2 12.69 4.67 12.83
C ASP A 2 12.03 6.06 13.07
N LYS A 3 12.40 7.07 12.28
CA LYS A 3 11.96 8.46 12.49
C LYS A 3 10.92 8.96 11.48
N ASP A 4 10.64 8.18 10.46
CA ASP A 4 9.55 8.48 9.55
C ASP A 4 8.20 8.18 10.23
N LEU A 5 7.37 9.21 10.37
CA LEU A 5 6.03 9.12 10.96
C LEU A 5 5.02 8.52 9.97
N GLN A 6 5.30 8.58 8.67
CA GLN A 6 4.42 8.08 7.62
C GLN A 6 4.20 6.56 7.69
N GLY A 7 5.23 5.82 8.09
CA GLY A 7 5.21 4.36 8.20
C GLY A 7 4.74 3.83 9.56
N LYS A 8 4.11 4.65 10.42
CA LYS A 8 3.74 4.26 11.80
C LYS A 8 2.23 4.02 11.93
N THR A 9 1.84 2.92 12.58
CA THR A 9 0.44 2.73 13.00
C THR A 9 0.08 3.73 14.10
N PRO A 10 -1.21 3.88 14.45
CA PRO A 10 -1.61 4.68 15.59
C PRO A 10 -0.89 4.27 16.88
N GLU A 11 -0.73 2.97 17.14
CA GLU A 11 -0.03 2.45 18.32
C GLU A 11 1.46 2.83 18.32
N ASP A 12 2.11 2.85 17.15
CA ASP A 12 3.50 3.29 17.05
C ASP A 12 3.64 4.79 17.23
N LEU A 13 2.70 5.59 16.71
CA LEU A 13 2.64 7.02 16.96
C LEU A 13 2.36 7.32 18.44
N GLU A 14 1.53 6.52 19.10
CA GLU A 14 1.29 6.60 20.55
C GLU A 14 2.58 6.42 21.34
N LYS A 15 3.39 5.42 21.00
CA LYS A 15 4.72 5.22 21.62
C LYS A 15 5.62 6.44 21.40
N VAL A 16 5.62 7.03 20.20
CA VAL A 16 6.41 8.24 19.89
C VAL A 16 5.97 9.42 20.74
N VAL A 17 4.67 9.76 20.77
CA VAL A 17 4.20 10.93 21.52
C VAL A 17 4.40 10.75 23.03
N VAL A 18 4.13 9.55 23.57
CA VAL A 18 4.35 9.25 25.00
C VAL A 18 5.84 9.30 25.35
N GLY A 19 6.71 8.75 24.50
CA GLY A 19 8.16 8.83 24.69
C GLY A 19 8.71 10.26 24.68
N LEU A 20 8.00 11.19 24.04
CA LEU A 20 8.30 12.63 24.07
C LEU A 20 7.52 13.38 25.18
N GLY A 21 6.98 12.68 26.18
CA GLY A 21 6.31 13.27 27.34
C GLY A 21 4.97 13.92 27.01
N GLN A 22 4.35 13.55 25.89
CA GLN A 22 3.05 14.06 25.46
C GLN A 22 1.92 13.06 25.74
N LYS A 23 0.68 13.55 25.71
CA LYS A 23 -0.51 12.72 25.96
C LYS A 23 -0.80 11.81 24.77
N LYS A 24 -1.15 10.55 25.06
CA LYS A 24 -1.45 9.47 24.10
C LYS A 24 -2.38 9.90 22.95
N TYR A 25 -3.46 10.63 23.25
CA TYR A 25 -4.46 11.03 22.25
C TYR A 25 -3.89 11.91 21.12
N LEU A 26 -2.73 12.55 21.32
CA LEU A 26 -2.09 13.38 20.29
C LEU A 26 -1.60 12.57 19.08
N ALA A 27 -1.34 11.27 19.25
CA ALA A 27 -1.04 10.37 18.15
C ALA A 27 -2.16 10.31 17.11
N GLY A 28 -3.42 10.39 17.55
CA GLY A 28 -4.58 10.41 16.67
C GLY A 28 -4.60 11.64 15.74
N TYR A 29 -4.10 12.79 16.19
CA TYR A 29 -3.97 13.97 15.33
C TYR A 29 -2.87 13.80 14.29
N LEU A 30 -1.72 13.23 14.67
CA LEU A 30 -0.65 12.89 13.73
C LEU A 30 -1.15 11.93 12.65
N PHE A 31 -1.80 10.83 13.06
CA PHE A 31 -2.27 9.81 12.15
C PHE A 31 -3.30 10.36 11.15
N LYS A 32 -4.31 11.11 11.64
CA LYS A 32 -5.31 11.74 10.78
C LYS A 32 -4.71 12.80 9.86
N PHE A 33 -3.76 13.59 10.36
CA PHE A 33 -3.08 14.60 9.55
C PHE A 33 -2.35 13.94 8.37
N ILE A 34 -1.56 12.90 8.63
CA ILE A 34 -0.78 12.21 7.58
C ILE A 34 -1.72 11.47 6.61
N HIS A 35 -2.60 10.61 7.12
CA HIS A 35 -3.31 9.65 6.27
C HIS A 35 -4.69 10.09 5.79
N VAL A 36 -5.35 11.04 6.47
CA VAL A 36 -6.67 11.54 6.04
C VAL A 36 -6.53 12.89 5.34
N GLN A 37 -5.72 13.79 5.90
CA GLN A 37 -5.55 15.15 5.38
C GLN A 37 -4.39 15.24 4.36
N ASN A 38 -3.64 14.16 4.15
CA ASN A 38 -2.44 14.10 3.31
C ASN A 38 -1.41 15.17 3.69
N GLY A 39 -1.30 15.44 5.00
CA GLY A 39 -0.40 16.42 5.57
C GLY A 39 1.06 16.00 5.40
N ARG A 40 1.88 16.92 4.90
CA ARG A 40 3.25 16.63 4.44
C ARG A 40 4.36 17.18 5.33
N GLU A 41 4.02 18.17 6.16
CA GLU A 41 4.98 18.82 7.04
C GLU A 41 4.46 18.86 8.47
N ILE A 42 5.26 18.41 9.43
CA ILE A 42 4.91 18.45 10.87
C ILE A 42 4.58 19.89 11.30
N ALA A 43 5.28 20.87 10.73
CA ALA A 43 5.04 22.28 10.97
C ALA A 43 3.60 22.73 10.61
N ALA A 44 2.93 22.09 9.66
CA ALA A 44 1.57 22.44 9.26
C ALA A 44 0.48 21.86 10.19
N LEU A 45 0.82 20.97 11.13
CA LEU A 45 -0.14 20.36 12.04
C LEU A 45 -0.54 21.29 13.20
N SER A 46 -1.46 22.21 12.94
CA SER A 46 -1.88 23.26 13.89
C SER A 46 -2.57 22.73 15.17
N THR A 47 -3.11 21.51 15.15
CA THR A 47 -3.70 20.87 16.35
C THR A 47 -2.66 20.49 17.39
N LEU A 48 -1.38 20.38 17.01
CA LEU A 48 -0.27 20.22 17.95
C LEU A 48 0.32 21.59 18.31
N SER A 49 0.69 21.74 19.58
CA SER A 49 1.36 22.95 20.05
C SER A 49 2.64 23.23 19.26
N LYS A 50 2.98 24.52 19.07
CA LYS A 50 4.20 24.92 18.35
C LYS A 50 5.45 24.29 18.96
N ALA A 51 5.52 24.24 20.30
CA ALA A 51 6.62 23.61 21.03
C ALA A 51 6.74 22.10 20.72
N PHE A 52 5.61 21.38 20.63
CA PHE A 52 5.68 19.94 20.35
C PHE A 52 6.05 19.65 18.89
N ARG A 53 5.55 20.43 17.93
CA ARG A 53 5.99 20.34 16.52
C ARG A 53 7.50 20.55 16.38
N ALA A 54 8.05 21.56 17.05
CA ALA A 54 9.49 21.83 17.08
C ALA A 54 10.27 20.65 17.69
N ARG A 55 9.81 20.13 18.83
CA ARG A 55 10.44 18.96 19.48
C ARG A 55 10.46 17.72 18.59
N LEU A 56 9.39 17.45 17.83
CA LEU A 56 9.38 16.34 16.87
C LEU A 56 10.47 16.52 15.81
N ALA A 57 10.58 17.73 15.23
CA ALA A 57 11.58 18.04 14.22
C ALA A 57 13.02 17.96 14.79
N GLU A 58 13.27 18.51 15.98
CA GLU A 58 14.56 18.44 16.69
C GLU A 58 14.99 16.99 16.97
N GLN A 59 14.03 16.11 17.24
CA GLN A 59 14.26 14.68 17.44
C GLN A 59 14.40 13.89 16.13
N GLY A 60 14.44 14.60 14.99
CA GLY A 60 14.63 14.07 13.65
C GLY A 60 13.40 13.38 13.08
N TYR A 61 12.21 13.53 13.67
CA TYR A 61 10.99 12.98 13.08
C TYR A 61 10.58 13.76 11.83
N PHE A 62 10.14 13.02 10.81
CA PHE A 62 9.72 13.59 9.53
C PHE A 62 8.54 12.79 8.97
N ILE A 63 7.97 13.30 7.87
CA ILE A 63 6.94 12.62 7.08
C ILE A 63 7.56 12.39 5.71
N SER A 64 7.85 11.15 5.34
CA SER A 64 8.40 10.83 4.02
C SER A 64 7.43 11.21 2.91
N GLN A 65 7.97 11.59 1.75
CA GLN A 65 7.16 12.04 0.63
C GLN A 65 7.76 11.52 -0.67
N LEU A 66 6.90 10.92 -1.48
CA LEU A 66 7.16 10.57 -2.86
C LEU A 66 6.85 11.76 -3.75
N LYS A 67 7.72 11.97 -4.73
CA LYS A 67 7.54 12.98 -5.75
C LYS A 67 7.01 12.32 -7.01
N ILE A 68 5.83 12.70 -7.48
CA ILE A 68 5.41 12.36 -8.84
C ILE A 68 6.32 13.13 -9.79
N VAL A 69 7.13 12.42 -10.57
CA VAL A 69 7.98 13.01 -11.60
C VAL A 69 7.38 12.92 -12.99
N ASP A 70 6.49 11.95 -13.21
CA ASP A 70 5.72 11.82 -14.44
C ASP A 70 4.40 11.09 -14.16
N ALA A 71 3.40 11.31 -15.01
CA ALA A 71 2.12 10.61 -14.98
C ALA A 71 1.59 10.42 -16.39
N LEU A 72 1.28 9.18 -16.74
CA LEU A 72 0.66 8.82 -18.01
C LEU A 72 -0.80 8.42 -17.74
N THR A 73 -1.73 9.03 -18.47
CA THR A 73 -3.17 8.75 -18.36
C THR A 73 -3.71 8.21 -19.67
N ASP A 74 -4.69 7.34 -19.58
CA ASP A 74 -5.39 6.77 -20.74
C ASP A 74 -6.88 7.17 -20.73
N ALA A 75 -7.55 7.02 -21.87
CA ALA A 75 -8.94 7.44 -22.09
C ALA A 75 -9.96 6.66 -21.23
N ASP A 76 -9.59 5.46 -20.76
CA ASP A 76 -10.39 4.67 -19.81
C ASP A 76 -10.26 5.18 -18.36
N GLY A 77 -9.45 6.22 -18.13
CA GLY A 77 -9.17 6.82 -16.83
C GLY A 77 -8.03 6.14 -16.06
N SER A 78 -7.43 5.08 -16.61
CA SER A 78 -6.24 4.45 -16.04
C SER A 78 -5.10 5.47 -15.99
N ALA A 79 -4.35 5.47 -14.89
CA ALA A 79 -3.23 6.37 -14.70
C ALA A 79 -2.01 5.63 -14.13
N LYS A 80 -0.86 5.75 -14.80
CA LYS A 80 0.43 5.27 -14.32
C LYS A 80 1.26 6.43 -13.80
N TYR A 81 1.66 6.35 -12.54
CA TYR A 81 2.48 7.35 -11.85
C TYR A 81 3.91 6.86 -11.72
N LEU A 82 4.87 7.70 -12.11
CA LEU A 82 6.29 7.51 -11.82
C LEU A 82 6.66 8.34 -10.59
N PHE A 83 7.07 7.65 -9.53
CA PHE A 83 7.52 8.27 -8.29
C PHE A 83 9.05 8.28 -8.21
N GLU A 84 9.61 9.38 -7.74
CA GLU A 84 11.00 9.50 -7.30
C GLU A 84 11.05 9.45 -5.77
N LEU A 85 11.92 8.57 -5.26
CA LEU A 85 12.19 8.35 -3.84
C LEU A 85 13.26 9.34 -3.33
N ALA A 86 13.42 9.44 -2.01
CA ALA A 86 14.37 10.37 -1.40
C ALA A 86 15.84 10.10 -1.77
N ASP A 87 16.16 8.86 -2.15
CA ASP A 87 17.48 8.43 -2.61
C ASP A 87 17.66 8.49 -4.14
N GLY A 88 16.70 9.08 -4.86
CA GLY A 88 16.73 9.25 -6.32
C GLY A 88 16.33 8.02 -7.13
N GLU A 89 16.09 6.89 -6.47
CA GLU A 89 15.49 5.71 -7.09
C GLU A 89 14.03 5.97 -7.51
N ARG A 90 13.50 5.13 -8.40
CA ARG A 90 12.15 5.31 -8.96
C ARG A 90 11.32 4.05 -8.87
N ILE A 91 10.03 4.25 -8.63
CA ILE A 91 9.01 3.20 -8.61
C ILE A 91 7.76 3.66 -9.37
N GLU A 92 6.92 2.71 -9.75
CA GLU A 92 5.64 2.98 -10.41
C GLU A 92 4.45 2.57 -9.53
N SER A 93 3.33 3.27 -9.70
CA SER A 93 2.01 2.82 -9.24
C SER A 93 1.00 3.02 -10.34
N VAL A 94 -0.02 2.16 -10.40
CA VAL A 94 -1.07 2.23 -11.43
C VAL A 94 -2.44 2.32 -10.79
N LEU A 95 -3.19 3.37 -11.10
CA LEU A 95 -4.59 3.50 -10.78
C LEU A 95 -5.43 2.92 -11.92
N LEU A 96 -6.32 2.01 -11.57
CA LEU A 96 -7.26 1.34 -12.47
C LEU A 96 -8.68 1.67 -11.99
N PRO A 97 -9.36 2.65 -12.61
CA PRO A 97 -10.77 2.91 -12.32
C PRO A 97 -11.65 1.90 -13.04
N GLU A 98 -12.70 1.47 -12.35
CA GLU A 98 -13.80 0.69 -12.88
C GLU A 98 -15.12 1.36 -12.43
N GLU A 99 -16.27 0.87 -12.92
CA GLU A 99 -17.57 1.47 -12.60
C GLU A 99 -17.83 1.56 -11.09
N ASP A 100 -17.48 0.51 -10.33
CA ASP A 100 -17.81 0.35 -8.91
C ASP A 100 -16.62 0.49 -7.96
N ARG A 101 -15.39 0.55 -8.49
CA ARG A 101 -14.16 0.53 -7.69
C ARG A 101 -13.01 1.28 -8.34
N LYS A 102 -12.06 1.72 -7.52
CA LYS A 102 -10.77 2.28 -7.94
C LYS A 102 -9.66 1.47 -7.29
N THR A 103 -8.95 0.70 -8.11
CA THR A 103 -7.88 -0.17 -7.65
C THR A 103 -6.53 0.52 -7.85
N LEU A 104 -5.74 0.61 -6.79
CA LEU A 104 -4.37 1.11 -6.87
C LEU A 104 -3.39 -0.06 -6.75
N CYS A 105 -2.54 -0.20 -7.75
CA CYS A 105 -1.43 -1.15 -7.79
C CYS A 105 -0.20 -0.52 -7.13
N LEU A 106 0.30 -1.17 -6.07
CA LEU A 106 1.39 -0.69 -5.22
C LEU A 106 2.68 -1.45 -5.46
N SER A 107 3.78 -0.71 -5.54
CA SER A 107 5.14 -1.22 -5.48
C SER A 107 5.57 -1.46 -4.04
N THR A 108 6.43 -2.45 -3.82
CA THR A 108 6.98 -2.84 -2.51
C THR A 108 8.51 -2.82 -2.47
N GLN A 109 9.17 -2.78 -3.62
CA GLN A 109 10.63 -2.75 -3.74
C GLN A 109 11.04 -1.85 -4.92
N VAL A 110 12.29 -1.41 -4.90
CA VAL A 110 12.95 -0.82 -6.08
C VAL A 110 13.61 -1.96 -6.86
N GLY A 111 13.07 -2.27 -8.03
CA GLY A 111 13.40 -3.50 -8.77
C GLY A 111 12.77 -4.74 -8.12
N CYS A 112 13.15 -5.93 -8.58
CA CYS A 112 12.62 -7.18 -8.03
C CYS A 112 13.66 -8.31 -8.15
N PRO A 113 13.97 -9.04 -7.05
CA PRO A 113 15.00 -10.08 -7.08
C PRO A 113 14.51 -11.41 -7.71
N MET A 114 13.23 -11.51 -8.07
CA MET A 114 12.62 -12.80 -8.47
C MET A 114 13.02 -13.28 -9.87
N GLY A 115 13.44 -12.37 -10.76
CA GLY A 115 13.94 -12.73 -12.09
C GLY A 115 12.91 -13.40 -13.01
N CYS A 116 11.61 -13.20 -12.81
CA CYS A 116 10.57 -13.79 -13.67
C CYS A 116 10.74 -13.34 -15.13
N ALA A 117 10.84 -14.28 -16.07
CA ALA A 117 11.24 -14.04 -17.46
C ALA A 117 10.28 -13.11 -18.23
N PHE A 118 9.00 -13.15 -17.89
CA PHE A 118 7.92 -12.35 -18.47
C PHE A 118 7.76 -10.97 -17.81
N CYS A 119 8.39 -10.72 -16.67
CA CYS A 119 8.21 -9.49 -15.90
C CYS A 119 9.27 -8.45 -16.27
N ALA A 120 8.84 -7.25 -16.69
CA ALA A 120 9.76 -6.14 -16.95
C ALA A 120 10.57 -5.76 -15.70
N THR A 121 9.92 -5.69 -14.53
CA THR A 121 10.59 -5.42 -13.24
C THR A 121 11.59 -6.52 -12.86
N GLY A 122 11.36 -7.77 -13.27
CA GLY A 122 12.32 -8.87 -13.07
C GLY A 122 13.64 -8.68 -13.79
N ARG A 123 13.72 -7.74 -14.76
CA ARG A 123 14.95 -7.34 -15.46
C ARG A 123 15.63 -6.13 -14.82
N ILE A 124 14.94 -5.44 -13.90
CA ILE A 124 15.48 -4.30 -13.18
C ILE A 124 16.20 -4.83 -11.94
N PRO A 125 17.50 -4.52 -11.75
CA PRO A 125 18.24 -4.95 -10.57
C PRO A 125 17.52 -4.55 -9.28
N PHE A 126 17.37 -5.49 -8.37
CA PHE A 126 16.92 -5.18 -7.02
C PHE A 126 17.90 -4.22 -6.35
N ARG A 127 17.39 -3.09 -5.86
CA ARG A 127 18.19 -2.09 -5.13
C ARG A 127 17.95 -2.20 -3.64
N ARG A 128 16.68 -2.09 -3.22
CA ARG A 128 16.26 -2.18 -1.82
C ARG A 128 14.77 -2.40 -1.68
N ASN A 129 14.37 -2.76 -0.47
CA ASN A 129 12.99 -2.71 -0.02
C ASN A 129 12.51 -1.27 0.16
N LEU A 130 11.22 -1.04 -0.10
CA LEU A 130 10.55 0.18 0.32
C LEU A 130 10.24 0.13 1.81
N THR A 131 10.26 1.29 2.46
CA THR A 131 9.73 1.43 3.82
C THR A 131 8.21 1.39 3.81
N ALA A 132 7.58 1.13 4.96
CA ALA A 132 6.12 1.20 5.09
C ALA A 132 5.60 2.60 4.73
N GLY A 133 6.37 3.66 5.06
CA GLY A 133 6.03 5.04 4.70
C GLY A 133 5.99 5.24 3.19
N GLU A 134 7.01 4.79 2.46
CA GLU A 134 7.05 4.85 0.99
C GLU A 134 5.91 4.04 0.35
N ILE A 135 5.54 2.88 0.91
CA ILE A 135 4.41 2.09 0.40
C ILE A 135 3.09 2.82 0.61
N VAL A 136 2.84 3.33 1.82
CA VAL A 136 1.61 4.05 2.14
C VAL A 136 1.50 5.38 1.38
N ASP A 137 2.63 6.04 1.11
CA ASP A 137 2.61 7.32 0.42
C ASP A 137 2.17 7.23 -1.04
N GLN A 138 2.37 6.08 -1.71
CA GLN A 138 1.76 5.83 -3.02
C GLN A 138 0.23 6.02 -2.93
N VAL A 139 -0.40 5.52 -1.87
CA VAL A 139 -1.85 5.68 -1.63
C VAL A 139 -2.20 7.13 -1.29
N ASN A 140 -1.50 7.73 -0.31
CA ASN A 140 -1.78 9.10 0.12
C ASN A 140 -1.62 10.11 -1.01
N THR A 141 -0.54 10.01 -1.77
CA THR A 141 -0.23 10.92 -2.87
C THR A 141 -1.23 10.76 -4.01
N VAL A 142 -1.55 9.54 -4.47
CA VAL A 142 -2.56 9.34 -5.53
C VAL A 142 -3.94 9.84 -5.10
N CYS A 143 -4.34 9.62 -3.84
CA CYS A 143 -5.61 10.14 -3.32
C CYS A 143 -5.65 11.68 -3.19
N SER A 144 -4.50 12.35 -3.27
CA SER A 144 -4.39 13.81 -3.21
C SER A 144 -4.38 14.47 -4.60
N VAL A 145 -4.15 13.69 -5.67
CA VAL A 145 -4.18 14.21 -7.04
C VAL A 145 -5.63 14.57 -7.40
N PRO A 146 -5.90 15.80 -7.86
CA PRO A 146 -7.24 16.17 -8.33
C PRO A 146 -7.65 15.29 -9.52
N PRO A 147 -8.94 14.94 -9.67
CA PRO A 147 -9.41 14.26 -10.88
C PRO A 147 -9.02 15.08 -12.12
N GLN A 148 -8.33 14.47 -13.08
CA GLN A 148 -7.82 15.19 -14.25
C GLN A 148 -8.90 15.45 -15.31
N ASP A 149 -10.08 14.81 -15.27
CA ASP A 149 -11.14 15.07 -16.23
C ASP A 149 -12.51 15.34 -15.59
N ARG A 150 -13.12 16.45 -16.02
CA ARG A 150 -14.40 17.00 -15.55
C ARG A 150 -15.55 16.73 -16.54
N GLN A 151 -15.40 15.73 -17.41
CA GLN A 151 -16.37 15.35 -18.44
C GLN A 151 -16.85 13.90 -18.29
N ALA A 152 -17.54 13.62 -17.19
CA ALA A 152 -18.53 12.56 -17.15
C ALA A 152 -19.48 12.87 -15.99
N SER A 153 -20.48 13.70 -16.28
CA SER A 153 -21.71 13.75 -15.49
C SER A 153 -22.35 12.36 -15.51
N VAL A 154 -22.05 11.55 -14.49
CA VAL A 154 -22.90 10.40 -14.13
C VAL A 154 -23.17 10.53 -12.65
N GLY A 155 -24.40 10.90 -12.33
CA GLY A 155 -24.88 11.00 -10.96
C GLY A 155 -24.75 9.66 -10.27
N CYS A 156 -24.14 9.65 -9.10
CA CYS A 156 -24.30 8.61 -8.12
C CYS A 156 -24.57 9.29 -6.79
N GLU A 157 -25.85 9.36 -6.45
CA GLU A 157 -26.32 9.77 -5.14
C GLU A 157 -25.66 8.91 -4.06
N ALA A 158 -25.15 9.58 -3.03
CA ALA A 158 -24.83 8.93 -1.78
C ALA A 158 -26.06 8.17 -1.25
N ARG A 159 -25.93 6.84 -1.08
CA ARG A 159 -26.86 6.00 -0.32
C ARG A 159 -26.03 4.99 0.48
N TYR A 160 -26.19 4.75 1.77
CA TYR A 160 -27.01 5.34 2.83
C TYR A 160 -26.42 4.84 4.17
N GLY A 161 -26.38 5.69 5.20
CA GLY A 161 -25.84 5.39 6.53
C GLY A 161 -25.65 6.65 7.38
N ASP A 162 -26.77 7.32 7.65
CA ASP A 162 -26.93 8.68 8.16
C ASP A 162 -26.51 8.90 9.64
N ARG A 163 -25.81 10.01 9.89
CA ARG A 163 -26.21 11.02 10.90
C ARG A 163 -25.57 12.37 10.57
N GLN A 164 -26.36 13.18 9.89
CA GLN A 164 -26.33 14.64 9.77
C GLN A 164 -25.46 15.39 10.79
N THR A 165 -24.46 16.12 10.28
CA THR A 165 -24.32 17.55 10.59
C THR A 165 -23.86 18.29 9.33
N SER A 166 -24.51 19.43 9.12
CA SER A 166 -24.54 20.30 7.95
C SER A 166 -23.26 21.10 7.71
N HIS A 167 -23.15 21.61 6.46
CA HIS A 167 -22.24 22.64 5.93
C HIS A 167 -20.83 22.19 5.51
N ASP A 168 -20.67 21.84 4.23
CA ASP A 168 -19.79 22.57 3.30
C ASP A 168 -20.00 22.09 1.85
N THR A 169 -20.59 22.95 1.01
CA THR A 169 -20.75 22.75 -0.44
C THR A 169 -19.64 23.51 -1.17
N SER A 170 -18.50 22.88 -1.49
CA SER A 170 -17.61 23.31 -2.62
C SER A 170 -16.28 22.56 -2.81
N ARG A 171 -15.99 21.41 -2.18
CA ARG A 171 -14.83 20.58 -2.58
C ARG A 171 -15.29 19.30 -3.25
N ALA A 172 -15.10 19.22 -4.58
CA ALA A 172 -15.19 17.97 -5.31
C ALA A 172 -14.32 16.93 -4.58
N ALA A 173 -14.94 15.83 -4.12
CA ALA A 173 -14.24 14.80 -3.38
C ALA A 173 -13.14 14.22 -4.27
N ALA A 174 -11.90 14.24 -3.78
CA ALA A 174 -10.77 13.60 -4.46
C ALA A 174 -11.10 12.13 -4.76
N PRO A 175 -10.56 11.54 -5.84
CA PRO A 175 -10.88 10.18 -6.21
C PRO A 175 -10.45 9.24 -5.07
N ARG A 176 -11.42 8.63 -4.40
CA ARG A 176 -11.16 7.71 -3.29
C ARG A 176 -10.75 6.35 -3.85
N VAL A 177 -9.50 5.97 -3.64
CA VAL A 177 -9.03 4.59 -3.87
C VAL A 177 -9.81 3.66 -2.94
N THR A 178 -10.42 2.62 -3.50
CA THR A 178 -11.27 1.67 -2.76
C THR A 178 -10.59 0.32 -2.59
N ASN A 179 -9.69 -0.05 -3.50
CA ASN A 179 -9.01 -1.34 -3.53
C ASN A 179 -7.51 -1.15 -3.66
N LEU A 180 -6.74 -2.02 -3.01
CA LEU A 180 -5.28 -2.04 -3.10
C LEU A 180 -4.82 -3.42 -3.54
N VAL A 181 -3.89 -3.46 -4.49
CA VAL A 181 -3.21 -4.68 -4.91
C VAL A 181 -1.71 -4.48 -4.83
N TYR A 182 -1.02 -5.36 -4.11
CA TYR A 182 0.44 -5.37 -4.01
C TYR A 182 0.99 -6.19 -5.18
N MET A 183 0.86 -5.62 -6.38
CA MET A 183 1.19 -6.24 -7.67
C MET A 183 2.08 -5.31 -8.55
N GLY A 184 2.66 -4.26 -7.95
CA GLY A 184 3.56 -3.34 -8.63
C GLY A 184 4.97 -3.90 -8.70
N MET A 185 5.97 -3.03 -8.51
CA MET A 185 7.37 -3.45 -8.49
C MET A 185 7.72 -4.17 -7.19
N GLY A 186 8.32 -5.36 -7.29
CA GLY A 186 8.86 -6.12 -6.17
C GLY A 186 8.07 -7.37 -5.80
N GLU A 187 8.64 -8.18 -4.91
CA GLU A 187 7.99 -9.33 -4.27
C GLU A 187 7.57 -8.94 -2.84
N PRO A 188 6.26 -8.78 -2.57
CA PRO A 188 5.77 -8.30 -1.28
C PRO A 188 6.23 -9.14 -0.09
N LEU A 189 6.29 -10.47 -0.23
CA LEU A 189 6.67 -11.35 0.89
C LEU A 189 8.18 -11.35 1.19
N LEU A 190 9.01 -10.76 0.33
CA LEU A 190 10.42 -10.44 0.63
C LEU A 190 10.61 -9.05 1.25
N ASN A 191 9.54 -8.26 1.32
CA ASN A 191 9.46 -7.01 2.10
C ASN A 191 8.36 -7.09 3.17
N TYR A 192 8.31 -8.24 3.85
CA TYR A 192 7.18 -8.66 4.67
C TYR A 192 6.75 -7.61 5.72
N ASP A 193 7.68 -7.16 6.56
CA ASP A 193 7.33 -6.33 7.71
C ASP A 193 6.81 -4.94 7.27
N ALA A 194 7.40 -4.35 6.23
CA ALA A 194 6.95 -3.07 5.68
C ALA A 194 5.58 -3.20 4.98
N VAL A 195 5.35 -4.30 4.26
CA VAL A 195 4.06 -4.60 3.61
C VAL A 195 2.96 -4.81 4.65
N LEU A 196 3.22 -5.61 5.68
CA LEU A 196 2.22 -5.83 6.73
C LEU A 196 1.92 -4.53 7.49
N GLN A 197 2.94 -3.74 7.81
CA GLN A 197 2.78 -2.43 8.42
C GLN A 197 1.96 -1.48 7.55
N SER A 198 2.22 -1.43 6.23
CA SER A 198 1.43 -0.60 5.31
C SER A 198 -0.02 -1.04 5.24
N ILE A 199 -0.30 -2.35 5.24
CA ILE A 199 -1.66 -2.91 5.29
C ILE A 199 -2.39 -2.45 6.58
N ARG A 200 -1.75 -2.56 7.75
CA ARG A 200 -2.34 -2.10 9.02
C ARG A 200 -2.68 -0.62 8.96
N ILE A 201 -1.80 0.23 8.42
CA ILE A 201 -2.01 1.68 8.31
C ILE A 201 -3.19 2.03 7.39
N VAL A 202 -3.23 1.47 6.18
CA VAL A 202 -4.30 1.80 5.21
C VAL A 202 -5.65 1.18 5.58
N ASN A 203 -5.63 0.06 6.31
CA ASN A 203 -6.84 -0.59 6.83
C ASN A 203 -7.41 0.12 8.07
N HIS A 204 -6.59 0.86 8.82
CA HIS A 204 -7.02 1.45 10.08
C HIS A 204 -8.19 2.43 9.91
N SER A 205 -9.18 2.33 10.80
CA SER A 205 -10.45 3.09 10.72
C SER A 205 -10.28 4.60 10.87
N ALA A 206 -9.23 5.04 11.56
CA ALA A 206 -8.85 6.45 11.70
C ALA A 206 -8.07 7.02 10.49
N GLY A 207 -7.76 6.20 9.48
CA GLY A 207 -6.96 6.54 8.31
C GLY A 207 -7.78 6.47 7.03
N LYS A 208 -7.24 5.82 5.98
CA LYS A 208 -7.96 5.60 4.71
C LYS A 208 -9.15 4.65 4.88
N ASN A 209 -9.13 3.80 5.91
CA ASN A 209 -10.19 2.86 6.25
C ASN A 209 -10.58 1.96 5.05
N ILE A 210 -9.57 1.44 4.35
CA ILE A 210 -9.79 0.49 3.24
C ILE A 210 -10.01 -0.89 3.86
N GLY A 211 -11.21 -1.44 3.70
CA GLY A 211 -11.57 -2.73 4.29
C GLY A 211 -10.63 -3.85 3.84
N ILE A 212 -10.23 -4.73 4.75
CA ILE A 212 -9.20 -5.76 4.48
C ILE A 212 -9.53 -6.68 3.29
N ARG A 213 -10.83 -6.88 3.00
CA ARG A 213 -11.31 -7.65 1.84
C ARG A 213 -11.03 -6.98 0.49
N HIS A 214 -10.67 -5.70 0.48
CA HIS A 214 -10.31 -4.92 -0.71
C HIS A 214 -8.79 -4.79 -0.87
N ILE A 215 -8.01 -5.46 -0.02
CA ILE A 215 -6.56 -5.48 -0.06
C ILE A 215 -6.10 -6.87 -0.49
N THR A 216 -5.34 -6.95 -1.57
CA THR A 216 -4.79 -8.21 -2.08
C THR A 216 -3.27 -8.17 -2.09
N VAL A 217 -2.64 -9.15 -1.46
CA VAL A 217 -1.19 -9.38 -1.56
C VAL A 217 -0.94 -10.46 -2.59
N SER A 218 -0.18 -10.14 -3.64
CA SER A 218 0.32 -11.14 -4.59
C SER A 218 1.70 -11.62 -4.17
N THR A 219 2.02 -12.87 -4.48
CA THR A 219 3.37 -13.43 -4.33
C THR A 219 3.68 -14.40 -5.46
N SER A 220 4.96 -14.43 -5.86
CA SER A 220 5.53 -15.44 -6.75
C SER A 220 5.62 -16.84 -6.11
N GLY A 221 5.39 -16.94 -4.80
CA GLY A 221 5.32 -18.21 -4.07
C GLY A 221 6.36 -18.35 -2.96
N ILE A 222 6.58 -17.29 -2.15
CA ILE A 222 7.48 -17.37 -0.98
C ILE A 222 6.79 -18.19 0.13
N VAL A 223 7.02 -19.52 0.14
CA VAL A 223 6.32 -20.47 1.03
C VAL A 223 6.36 -20.09 2.51
N PRO A 224 7.54 -19.79 3.12
CA PRO A 224 7.59 -19.34 4.51
C PRO A 224 6.80 -18.04 4.75
N GLY A 225 6.79 -17.13 3.77
CA GLY A 225 6.03 -15.88 3.84
C GLY A 225 4.51 -16.11 3.83
N ILE A 226 4.04 -17.04 3.00
CA ILE A 226 2.61 -17.43 2.96
C ILE A 226 2.19 -18.03 4.30
N LYS A 227 3.01 -18.93 4.85
CA LYS A 227 2.75 -19.55 6.17
C LYS A 227 2.75 -18.50 7.28
N LYS A 228 3.73 -17.58 7.29
CA LYS A 228 3.80 -16.47 8.25
C LYS A 228 2.55 -15.57 8.15
N LEU A 229 2.13 -15.21 6.93
CA LEU A 229 0.94 -14.37 6.72
C LEU A 229 -0.36 -15.06 7.18
N ALA A 230 -0.42 -16.39 7.12
CA ALA A 230 -1.55 -17.17 7.64
C ALA A 230 -1.66 -17.13 9.18
N ASP A 231 -0.60 -16.73 9.87
CA ASP A 231 -0.52 -16.64 11.34
C ASP A 231 -0.69 -15.20 11.86
N GLU A 232 -0.85 -14.21 10.98
CA GLU A 232 -1.12 -12.83 11.38
C GLU A 232 -2.56 -12.65 11.87
N ASP A 233 -2.82 -11.59 12.65
CA ASP A 233 -4.17 -11.18 13.06
C ASP A 233 -4.96 -10.48 11.94
N ILE A 234 -4.28 -10.04 10.89
CA ILE A 234 -4.85 -9.35 9.74
C ILE A 234 -4.63 -10.16 8.45
N HIS A 235 -5.74 -10.52 7.81
CA HIS A 235 -5.73 -11.45 6.69
C HIS A 235 -6.17 -10.76 5.39
N PRO A 236 -5.26 -10.20 4.58
CA PRO A 236 -5.61 -9.70 3.24
C PRO A 236 -6.03 -10.84 2.32
N ARG A 237 -6.62 -10.53 1.16
CA ARG A 237 -6.75 -11.54 0.10
C ARG A 237 -5.36 -11.95 -0.38
N LEU A 238 -5.19 -13.23 -0.68
CA LEU A 238 -3.93 -13.76 -1.21
C LEU A 238 -4.10 -14.13 -2.69
N ALA A 239 -3.18 -13.64 -3.51
CA ALA A 239 -3.00 -14.03 -4.91
C ALA A 239 -1.64 -14.71 -5.10
N ILE A 240 -1.61 -15.77 -5.92
CA ILE A 240 -0.41 -16.52 -6.23
C ILE A 240 -0.13 -16.42 -7.71
N SER A 241 0.99 -15.81 -8.07
CA SER A 241 1.52 -15.84 -9.43
C SER A 241 2.03 -17.25 -9.75
N LEU A 242 1.23 -18.02 -10.49
CA LEU A 242 1.53 -19.42 -10.83
C LEU A 242 2.16 -19.55 -12.22
N SER A 243 1.48 -19.01 -13.24
CA SER A 243 1.93 -18.88 -14.65
C SER A 243 2.51 -20.12 -15.37
N ALA A 244 2.36 -21.32 -14.80
CA ALA A 244 2.72 -22.59 -15.42
C ALA A 244 2.01 -23.76 -14.75
N PRO A 245 1.70 -24.86 -15.46
CA PRO A 245 1.00 -26.02 -14.90
C PRO A 245 1.95 -27.12 -14.41
N THR A 246 3.25 -27.00 -14.67
CA THR A 246 4.29 -27.97 -14.28
C THR A 246 5.51 -27.26 -13.70
N ASP A 247 6.23 -27.91 -12.78
CA ASP A 247 7.44 -27.35 -12.19
C ASP A 247 8.54 -27.09 -13.23
N ALA A 248 8.66 -27.95 -14.23
CA ALA A 248 9.66 -27.78 -15.30
C ALA A 248 9.44 -26.46 -16.08
N LEU A 249 8.19 -26.15 -16.44
CA LEU A 249 7.87 -24.88 -17.10
C LEU A 249 7.96 -23.71 -16.12
N ARG A 250 7.46 -23.89 -14.88
CA ARG A 250 7.45 -22.83 -13.87
C ARG A 250 8.87 -22.38 -13.55
N SER A 251 9.82 -23.28 -13.39
CA SER A 251 11.23 -22.95 -13.09
C SER A 251 11.90 -22.18 -14.22
N LYS A 252 11.56 -22.50 -15.48
CA LYS A 252 12.02 -21.74 -16.64
C LYS A 252 11.49 -20.29 -16.66
N LEU A 253 10.26 -20.08 -16.21
CA LEU A 253 9.61 -18.77 -16.24
C LEU A 253 9.83 -17.95 -14.95
N MET A 254 9.93 -18.63 -13.82
CA MET A 254 9.94 -18.10 -12.46
C MET A 254 10.97 -18.87 -11.63
N PRO A 255 12.22 -18.39 -11.52
CA PRO A 255 13.32 -19.07 -10.82
C PRO A 255 13.02 -19.48 -9.37
N ILE A 256 12.05 -18.84 -8.72
CA ILE A 256 11.61 -19.22 -7.37
C ILE A 256 11.08 -20.64 -7.27
N ALA A 257 10.60 -21.21 -8.38
CA ALA A 257 10.08 -22.58 -8.40
C ALA A 257 11.18 -23.63 -8.13
N ASP A 258 12.44 -23.33 -8.43
CA ASP A 258 13.57 -24.20 -8.06
C ASP A 258 13.74 -24.32 -6.54
N ARG A 259 13.38 -23.25 -5.81
CA ARG A 259 13.43 -23.21 -4.35
C ARG A 259 12.15 -23.74 -3.70
N TYR A 260 11.00 -23.41 -4.27
CA TYR A 260 9.68 -23.81 -3.76
C TYR A 260 8.86 -24.46 -4.89
N PRO A 261 8.98 -25.80 -5.04
CA PRO A 261 8.21 -26.56 -6.02
C PRO A 261 6.70 -26.44 -5.81
N MET A 262 5.93 -26.75 -6.85
CA MET A 262 4.48 -26.56 -6.88
C MET A 262 3.76 -27.31 -5.76
N ALA A 263 4.19 -28.53 -5.44
CA ALA A 263 3.61 -29.30 -4.34
C ALA A 263 3.70 -28.56 -2.99
N GLU A 264 4.88 -28.02 -2.67
CA GLU A 264 5.13 -27.26 -1.44
C GLU A 264 4.36 -25.94 -1.42
N LEU A 265 4.32 -25.24 -2.56
CA LEU A 265 3.53 -24.02 -2.73
C LEU A 265 2.04 -24.27 -2.47
N LEU A 266 1.48 -25.32 -3.07
CA LEU A 266 0.07 -25.66 -2.90
C LEU A 266 -0.25 -26.09 -1.46
N GLU A 267 0.67 -26.73 -0.75
CA GLU A 267 0.52 -27.01 0.68
C GLU A 267 0.47 -25.73 1.52
N ALA A 268 1.35 -24.76 1.25
CA ALA A 268 1.34 -23.46 1.91
C ALA A 268 0.03 -22.69 1.63
N VAL A 269 -0.46 -22.74 0.40
CA VAL A 269 -1.76 -22.16 0.01
C VAL A 269 -2.90 -22.82 0.79
N ARG A 270 -2.95 -24.16 0.87
CA ARG A 270 -3.96 -24.86 1.67
C ARG A 270 -3.89 -24.46 3.15
N THR A 271 -2.68 -24.35 3.70
CA THR A 271 -2.48 -23.86 5.07
C THR A 271 -3.10 -22.47 5.28
N TYR A 272 -2.85 -21.54 4.35
CA TYR A 272 -3.45 -20.21 4.37
C TYR A 272 -4.98 -20.26 4.32
N GLN A 273 -5.55 -21.05 3.41
CA GLN A 273 -7.00 -21.21 3.28
C GLN A 273 -7.63 -21.78 4.56
N THR A 274 -7.02 -22.80 5.15
CA THR A 274 -7.53 -23.45 6.37
C THR A 274 -7.50 -22.50 7.57
N LYS A 275 -6.42 -21.75 7.78
CA LYS A 275 -6.30 -20.82 8.92
C LYS A 275 -7.21 -19.59 8.78
N THR A 276 -7.30 -19.04 7.56
CA THR A 276 -7.98 -17.75 7.34
C THR A 276 -9.43 -17.88 6.85
N GLY A 277 -9.83 -19.06 6.37
CA GLY A 277 -11.11 -19.29 5.72
C GLY A 277 -11.25 -18.60 4.35
N GLN A 278 -10.18 -18.01 3.82
CA GLN A 278 -10.23 -17.24 2.57
C GLN A 278 -10.01 -18.09 1.33
N ARG A 279 -10.59 -17.66 0.22
CA ARG A 279 -10.20 -18.15 -1.11
C ARG A 279 -8.88 -17.52 -1.52
N VAL A 280 -8.05 -18.29 -2.23
CA VAL A 280 -6.80 -17.82 -2.82
C VAL A 280 -7.00 -17.70 -4.33
N THR A 281 -6.52 -16.62 -4.91
CA THR A 281 -6.56 -16.38 -6.36
C THR A 281 -5.28 -16.89 -6.99
N PHE A 282 -5.36 -17.59 -8.11
CA PHE A 282 -4.17 -17.93 -8.91
C PHE A 282 -4.11 -17.02 -10.13
N GLU A 283 -2.98 -16.35 -10.30
CA GLU A 283 -2.69 -15.51 -11.45
C GLU A 283 -1.90 -16.34 -12.47
N TYR A 284 -2.32 -16.28 -13.73
CA TYR A 284 -1.77 -17.08 -14.79
C TYR A 284 -1.56 -16.21 -16.03
N VAL A 285 -0.30 -15.88 -16.33
CA VAL A 285 0.06 -15.17 -17.55
C VAL A 285 0.02 -16.17 -18.72
N LEU A 286 -0.68 -15.80 -19.80
CA LEU A 286 -0.88 -16.64 -21.00
C LEU A 286 0.19 -16.38 -22.07
#